data_AF-A0A957FKN7-F1
#
_entry.id   AF-A0A957FKN7-F1
#
_cell.length_a   1.000
_cell.length_b   1.000
_cell.length_c   1.000
_cell.angle_alpha   90.00
_cell.angle_beta   90.00
_cell.angle_gamma   90.00
#
_symmetry.space_group_name_H-M   'P 1'
#
loop_
_entity.id
_entity.type
_entity.pdbx_description
1 polymer ?
#
loop_
_entity_poly.entity_id
_entity_poly.type
_entity_poly.pdbx_seq_one_letter_code
_entity_poly.pdbx_strand_id
1 'polypeptide(L)'
;TIQTPLQQLEGDFTFLAADRRAPGHLLLVKHHQPMSVYYHAQWSALIFSSRYIFLRKKFGQRVRNDLLLPDQLILYDAMRVHEQQQFPVATLPLYSAVEGGCGE
;
A
#
# COMPACT_ATOMS: atom_id res chain seq x y z
N THR A 1 5.00 10.85 14.45
CA THR A 1 4.87 9.79 13.43
C THR A 1 3.39 9.42 13.28
N ILE A 2 2.86 9.23 12.07
CA ILE A 2 1.43 8.93 11.83
C ILE A 2 1.00 7.55 12.38
N GLN A 3 1.96 6.65 12.61
CA GLN A 3 1.70 5.29 13.06
C GLN A 3 0.92 5.21 14.38
N THR A 4 1.25 6.02 15.39
CA THR A 4 0.61 5.96 16.72
C THR A 4 -0.90 6.29 16.68
N PRO A 5 -1.36 7.36 16.01
CA PRO A 5 -2.79 7.56 15.77
C PRO A 5 -3.48 6.42 15.03
N LEU A 6 -2.81 5.79 14.05
CA LEU A 6 -3.41 4.70 13.27
C LEU A 6 -3.61 3.43 14.08
N GLN A 7 -2.78 3.19 15.09
CA GLN A 7 -2.91 2.05 16.00
C GLN A 7 -4.14 2.16 16.91
N GLN A 8 -4.77 3.33 17.02
CA GLN A 8 -5.99 3.56 17.78
C GLN A 8 -7.26 3.31 16.97
N LEU A 9 -7.14 3.09 15.66
CA LEU A 9 -8.29 2.78 14.81
C LEU A 9 -8.72 1.33 15.03
N GLU A 10 -10.02 1.13 15.25
CA GLU A 10 -10.64 -0.18 15.42
C GLU A 10 -11.34 -0.64 14.14
N GLY A 11 -11.40 -1.96 13.93
CA GLY A 11 -12.03 -2.59 12.77
C GLY A 11 -11.11 -2.72 11.57
N ASP A 12 -11.64 -3.22 10.44
CA ASP A 12 -10.86 -3.44 9.23
C ASP A 12 -10.83 -2.20 8.35
N PHE A 13 -9.64 -1.75 7.96
CA PHE A 13 -9.50 -0.55 7.13
C PHE A 13 -8.33 -0.62 6.16
N THR A 14 -8.55 -0.09 4.97
CA THR A 14 -7.47 0.23 4.03
C THR A 14 -7.79 1.57 3.40
N PHE A 15 -6.83 2.49 3.42
CA PHE A 15 -6.99 3.79 2.80
C PHE A 15 -5.70 4.27 2.15
N LEU A 16 -5.86 5.15 1.17
CA LEU A 16 -4.78 5.86 0.50
C LEU A 16 -4.81 7.32 0.96
N ALA A 17 -3.67 7.81 1.43
CA ALA A 17 -3.48 9.20 1.81
C ALA A 17 -2.37 9.84 0.95
N ALA A 18 -2.48 11.13 0.70
CA ALA A 18 -1.47 11.91 0.01
C ALA A 18 -1.17 13.17 0.82
N ASP A 19 0.11 13.54 0.91
CA ASP A 19 0.50 14.83 1.48
C ASP A 19 0.31 15.94 0.43
N ARG A 20 -0.52 16.94 0.72
CA ARG A 20 -0.75 18.08 -0.18
C ARG A 20 0.52 18.89 -0.44
N ARG A 21 1.50 18.86 0.47
CA ARG A 21 2.79 19.56 0.32
C ARG A 21 3.77 18.78 -0.53
N ALA A 22 3.56 17.47 -0.65
CA ALA A 22 4.39 16.55 -1.42
C ALA A 22 3.48 15.53 -2.14
N PRO A 23 2.73 15.95 -3.18
CA PRO A 23 1.64 15.15 -3.76
C PRO A 23 2.12 13.88 -4.48
N GLY A 24 3.42 13.76 -4.75
CA GLY A 24 4.02 12.53 -5.26
C GLY A 24 4.14 11.43 -4.21
N HIS A 25 4.14 11.77 -2.91
CA HIS A 25 4.21 10.80 -1.83
C HIS A 25 2.82 10.30 -1.48
N LEU A 26 2.59 9.01 -1.77
CA LEU A 26 1.35 8.32 -1.48
C LEU A 26 1.58 7.33 -0.35
N LEU A 27 0.81 7.48 0.73
CA LEU A 27 0.81 6.54 1.85
C LEU A 27 -0.39 5.61 1.74
N LEU A 28 -0.13 4.33 1.49
CA LEU A 28 -1.13 3.28 1.58
C LEU A 28 -1.06 2.66 2.98
N VAL A 29 -2.18 2.65 3.68
CA VAL A 29 -2.33 1.93 4.95
C VAL A 29 -3.24 0.75 4.71
N LYS A 30 -2.76 -0.45 5.02
CA LYS A 30 -3.48 -1.70 4.77
C LYS A 30 -3.62 -2.49 6.07
N HIS A 31 -4.85 -2.63 6.55
CA HIS A 31 -5.22 -3.45 7.71
C HIS A 31 -6.36 -4.39 7.31
N HIS A 32 -6.04 -5.69 7.24
CA HIS A 32 -6.92 -6.82 6.89
C HIS A 32 -7.69 -6.79 5.54
N GLN A 33 -8.00 -5.63 4.96
CA GLN A 33 -8.73 -5.54 3.68
C GLN A 33 -7.81 -5.77 2.47
N PRO A 34 -8.32 -6.40 1.40
CA PRO A 34 -7.55 -6.61 0.18
C PRO A 34 -7.26 -5.29 -0.52
N MET A 35 -6.05 -5.18 -1.07
CA MET A 35 -5.63 -4.08 -1.92
C MET A 35 -4.67 -4.62 -2.95
N SER A 36 -4.83 -4.16 -4.17
CA SER A 36 -3.98 -4.50 -5.30
C SER A 36 -3.45 -3.22 -5.92
N VAL A 37 -2.19 -3.25 -6.31
CA VAL A 37 -1.49 -2.13 -6.94
C VAL A 37 -1.02 -2.57 -8.31
N TYR A 38 -1.15 -1.68 -9.28
CA TYR A 38 -0.69 -1.91 -10.64
C TYR A 38 -0.10 -0.64 -11.21
N TYR A 39 1.12 -0.73 -11.71
CA TYR A 39 1.75 0.30 -12.53
C TYR A 39 1.38 0.16 -13.99
N HIS A 40 0.77 1.20 -14.53
CA HIS A 40 0.45 1.31 -15.94
C HIS A 40 1.53 2.14 -16.65
N ALA A 41 2.44 1.44 -17.35
CA ALA A 41 3.63 2.05 -17.96
C ALA A 41 3.31 3.20 -18.92
N GLN A 42 2.29 3.06 -19.77
CA GLN A 42 1.92 4.09 -20.74
C GLN A 42 1.43 5.39 -20.07
N TRP A 43 0.86 5.31 -18.87
CA TRP A 43 0.40 6.50 -18.13
C TRP A 43 1.41 6.98 -17.11
N SER A 44 2.51 6.24 -16.91
CA SER A 44 3.43 6.41 -15.79
C SER A 44 2.68 6.57 -14.45
N ALA A 45 1.69 5.71 -14.19
CA ALA A 45 0.78 5.86 -13.06
C ALA A 45 0.64 4.58 -12.22
N LEU A 46 0.54 4.76 -10.90
CA LEU A 46 0.09 3.72 -9.97
C LEU A 46 -1.44 3.72 -9.90
N ILE A 47 -2.02 2.53 -10.00
CA ILE A 47 -3.45 2.30 -9.95
C ILE A 47 -3.74 1.37 -8.79
N PHE A 48 -4.58 1.83 -7.88
CA PHE A 48 -4.99 1.13 -6.68
C PHE A 48 -6.41 0.59 -6.85
N SER A 49 -6.65 -0.62 -6.37
CA SER A 49 -7.97 -1.24 -6.40
C SER A 49 -8.13 -2.17 -5.21
N SER A 50 -9.32 -2.19 -4.61
CA SER A 50 -9.64 -3.13 -3.53
C SER A 50 -9.54 -4.60 -3.94
N ARG A 51 -9.64 -4.89 -5.24
CA ARG A 51 -9.50 -6.26 -5.77
C ARG A 51 -8.73 -6.29 -7.08
N TYR A 52 -7.82 -7.25 -7.20
CA TYR A 52 -7.06 -7.55 -8.43
C TYR A 52 -7.95 -7.80 -9.65
N ILE A 53 -9.12 -8.43 -9.46
CA ILE A 53 -10.04 -8.75 -10.58
C ILE A 53 -10.49 -7.50 -11.34
N PHE A 54 -10.62 -6.35 -10.67
CA PHE A 54 -10.99 -5.09 -11.33
C PHE A 54 -9.87 -4.56 -12.21
N LEU A 55 -8.62 -4.66 -11.75
CA LEU A 55 -7.45 -4.30 -12.54
C LEU A 55 -7.31 -5.21 -13.75
N ARG A 56 -7.47 -6.54 -13.56
CA ARG A 56 -7.41 -7.50 -14.66
C ARG A 56 -8.49 -7.27 -15.71
N LYS A 57 -9.72 -6.93 -15.30
CA LYS A 57 -10.82 -6.59 -16.23
C LYS A 57 -10.52 -5.33 -17.05
N LYS A 58 -9.85 -4.34 -16.46
CA LYS A 58 -9.55 -3.04 -17.09
C LYS A 58 -8.29 -3.08 -17.97
N PHE A 59 -7.22 -3.72 -17.51
CA PHE A 59 -5.87 -3.67 -18.12
C PHE A 59 -5.40 -5.02 -18.68
N GLY A 60 -6.22 -6.06 -18.58
CA GLY A 60 -5.96 -7.38 -19.15
C GLY A 60 -4.97 -8.24 -18.33
N GLN A 61 -4.37 -9.23 -18.99
CA GLN A 61 -3.49 -10.22 -18.35
C GLN A 61 -2.12 -9.69 -17.92
N ARG A 62 -1.76 -8.47 -18.34
CA ARG A 62 -0.46 -7.84 -18.00
C ARG A 62 -0.38 -7.32 -16.57
N VAL A 63 -1.50 -7.33 -15.84
CA VAL A 63 -1.53 -6.96 -14.42
C VAL A 63 -0.87 -8.06 -13.61
N ARG A 64 0.30 -7.75 -13.03
CA ARG A 64 0.94 -8.59 -12.00
C ARG A 64 0.15 -8.44 -10.70
N ASN A 65 -0.10 -9.55 -10.02
CA ASN A 65 -0.70 -9.54 -8.70
C ASN A 65 0.42 -9.60 -7.67
N ASP A 66 1.00 -8.45 -7.36
CA ASP A 66 1.92 -8.37 -6.23
C ASP A 66 1.09 -8.32 -4.95
N LEU A 67 1.27 -9.35 -4.11
CA LEU A 67 0.52 -9.51 -2.89
C LEU A 67 1.00 -8.47 -1.88
N LEU A 68 0.15 -7.48 -1.60
CA LEU A 68 0.37 -6.59 -0.47
C LEU A 68 0.04 -7.32 0.82
N LEU A 69 1.04 -7.47 1.68
CA LEU A 69 0.86 -8.10 2.99
C LEU A 69 -0.08 -7.26 3.87
N PRO A 70 -0.88 -7.87 4.75
CA PRO A 70 -1.66 -7.12 5.73
C PRO A 70 -0.76 -6.40 6.74
N ASP A 71 -1.36 -5.43 7.43
CA ASP A 71 -0.80 -4.72 8.59
C ASP A 71 0.47 -3.95 8.27
N GLN A 72 0.41 -3.19 7.17
CA GLN A 72 1.53 -2.41 6.67
C GLN A 72 1.14 -0.96 6.36
N LEU A 73 2.06 -0.06 6.65
CA LEU A 73 2.16 1.25 6.03
C LEU A 73 3.14 1.14 4.86
N ILE A 74 2.69 1.53 3.68
CA ILE A 74 3.45 1.42 2.45
C ILE A 74 3.54 2.81 1.82
N LEU A 75 4.76 3.33 1.71
CA LEU A 75 5.03 4.62 1.09
C LEU A 75 5.44 4.41 -0.36
N TYR A 76 4.73 5.06 -1.28
CA TYR A 76 5.08 5.14 -2.69
C TYR A 76 5.51 6.55 -3.06
N ASP A 77 6.42 6.64 -4.02
CA ASP A 77 6.73 7.88 -4.73
C ASP A 77 6.22 7.75 -6.18
N ALA A 78 5.09 8.40 -6.44
CA ALA A 78 4.45 8.40 -7.75
C ALA A 78 5.31 9.09 -8.83
N MET A 79 6.26 9.94 -8.45
CA MET A 79 7.17 10.59 -9.40
C MET A 79 8.29 9.65 -9.85
N ARG A 80 8.62 8.65 -9.02
CA ARG A 80 9.71 7.69 -9.27
C ARG A 80 9.23 6.29 -9.64
N VAL A 81 7.92 6.13 -9.81
CA VAL A 81 7.30 4.83 -10.12
C VAL A 81 7.89 4.14 -11.36
N HIS A 82 8.31 4.90 -12.37
CA HIS A 82 8.93 4.33 -13.57
C HIS A 82 10.26 3.63 -13.25
N GLU A 83 11.08 4.23 -12.40
CA GLU A 83 12.36 3.67 -11.95
C GLU A 83 12.13 2.48 -11.01
N GLN A 84 11.10 2.60 -10.16
CA GLN A 84 10.82 1.64 -9.09
C GLN A 84 9.91 0.49 -9.52
N GLN A 85 9.38 0.45 -10.75
CA GLN A 85 8.58 -0.67 -11.28
C GLN A 85 7.51 -1.24 -10.31
N GLN A 86 6.77 -0.39 -9.58
CA GLN A 86 5.78 -0.76 -8.54
C GLN A 86 6.33 -1.00 -7.12
N PHE A 87 7.64 -0.97 -6.91
CA PHE A 87 8.22 -1.12 -5.57
C PHE A 87 7.97 0.11 -4.71
N PRO A 88 7.56 -0.07 -3.45
CA PRO A 88 7.42 1.03 -2.51
C PRO A 88 8.78 1.62 -2.16
N VAL A 89 8.79 2.90 -1.80
CA VAL A 89 9.95 3.59 -1.22
C VAL A 89 10.27 3.02 0.15
N ALA A 90 9.23 2.74 0.95
CA ALA A 90 9.35 2.19 2.28
C ALA A 90 8.12 1.37 2.65
N THR A 91 8.34 0.34 3.45
CA THR A 91 7.27 -0.46 4.06
C THR A 91 7.57 -0.57 5.56
N LEU A 92 6.58 -0.27 6.38
CA LEU A 92 6.66 -0.35 7.84
C LEU A 92 5.48 -1.16 8.37
N PRO A 93 5.64 -1.92 9.47
CA PRO A 93 4.52 -2.61 10.09
C PRO A 93 3.54 -1.60 10.71
N LEU A 94 2.24 -1.86 10.62
CA LEU A 94 1.20 -1.02 11.23
C LEU A 94 1.26 -1.07 12.75
N TYR A 95 1.37 -2.29 13.28
CA TYR A 95 1.58 -2.54 14.69
C TYR A 95 3.05 -2.86 14.92
N SER A 96 3.67 -2.21 15.90
CA SER A 96 4.97 -2.62 16.38
C SER A 96 4.88 -4.08 16.81
N ALA A 97 5.88 -4.91 16.49
CA ALA A 97 5.98 -6.22 17.12
C ALA A 97 6.02 -5.97 18.64
N VAL A 98 4.97 -6.36 19.35
CA VAL A 98 5.07 -6.50 20.79
C VAL A 98 6.10 -7.59 20.98
N GLU A 99 7.22 -7.29 21.64
CA GLU A 99 8.09 -8.33 22.21
C GLU A 99 7.27 -9.06 23.28
N GLY A 100 6.37 -9.93 22.84
CA GLY A 100 5.61 -10.85 23.65
C GLY A 100 6.45 -12.09 23.84
N GLY A 101 7.02 -12.22 25.04
CA GLY A 101 7.92 -13.28 25.42
C GLY A 101 7.36 -14.68 25.18
N CYS A 102 8.30 -15.58 24.89
CA CYS A 102 8.16 -16.99 25.17
C CYS A 102 7.80 -17.12 26.67
N GLY A 103 6.57 -17.47 26.97
CA GLY A 103 6.06 -17.60 28.33
C GLY A 103 5.18 -18.83 28.44
N GLU A 104 5.85 -19.94 28.79
CA GLU A 104 5.38 -21.21 29.41
C GLU A 104 4.31 -22.06 28.71
#